data_AF-A0A9E1XZ87-F1
#
_entry.id   AF-A0A9E1XZ87-F1
#
_cell.length_a   1.000
_cell.length_b   1.000
_cell.length_c   1.000
_cell.angle_alpha   90.00
_cell.angle_beta   90.00
_cell.angle_gamma   90.00
#
_symmetry.space_group_name_H-M   'P 1'
#
loop_
_entity.id
_entity.type
_entity.pdbx_description
1 polymer ?
#
loop_
_entity_poly.entity_id
_entity_poly.type
_entity_poly.pdbx_seq_one_letter_code
_entity_poly.pdbx_strand_id
1 'polypeptide(L)'
;YSKIALQPILEDILAEAIGADLGYYNRTGIRDVLSEGDVTARMIWNLEPFGNTLVKLTLSGADLLILLSQEPTLHHAANAIDPERRYQLATNSFIASHATLAFGDAITAVDTGILVRDILIQQIKAKGLQ
;
A
#
# COMPACT_ATOMS: atom_id res chain seq x y z
N TYR A 1 12.88 10.00 -7.40
CA TYR A 1 11.79 9.00 -7.50
C TYR A 1 10.47 9.65 -7.90
N SER A 2 9.95 9.26 -9.07
CA SER A 2 8.59 9.62 -9.52
C SER A 2 7.53 8.85 -8.72
N LYS A 3 6.25 9.23 -8.83
CA LYS A 3 5.15 8.48 -8.17
C LYS A 3 5.07 7.01 -8.61
N ILE A 4 5.38 6.74 -9.88
CA ILE A 4 5.43 5.38 -10.43
C ILE A 4 6.56 4.58 -9.78
N ALA A 5 7.72 5.21 -9.58
CA ALA A 5 8.85 4.55 -8.90
C ALA A 5 8.62 4.38 -7.40
N LEU A 6 7.89 5.30 -6.75
CA LEU A 6 7.60 5.25 -5.31
C LEU A 6 6.55 4.20 -4.94
N GLN A 7 5.54 3.99 -5.79
CA GLN A 7 4.45 3.05 -5.51
C GLN A 7 4.92 1.65 -5.06
N PRO A 8 5.75 0.92 -5.83
CA PRO A 8 6.22 -0.40 -5.40
C PRO A 8 7.06 -0.35 -4.12
N ILE A 9 7.89 0.68 -3.93
CA ILE A 9 8.71 0.85 -2.71
C ILE A 9 7.82 0.98 -1.47
N LEU A 10 6.78 1.82 -1.57
CA LEU A 10 5.81 2.00 -0.49
C LEU A 10 5.05 0.71 -0.21
N GLU A 11 4.66 -0.02 -1.24
CA GLU A 11 3.95 -1.29 -1.11
C GLU A 11 4.79 -2.35 -0.43
N ASP A 12 6.05 -2.50 -0.80
CA ASP A 12 6.99 -3.42 -0.16
C ASP A 12 7.18 -3.08 1.33
N ILE A 13 7.35 -1.79 1.66
CA ILE A 13 7.45 -1.31 3.04
C ILE A 13 6.20 -1.71 3.85
N LEU A 14 5.00 -1.50 3.29
CA LEU A 14 3.75 -1.84 3.97
C LEU A 14 3.59 -3.35 4.14
N ALA A 15 3.91 -4.13 3.11
CA ALA A 15 3.85 -5.59 3.16
C ALA A 15 4.76 -6.13 4.24
N GLU A 16 6.01 -5.65 4.28
CA GLU A 16 7.00 -6.05 5.27
C GLU A 16 6.56 -5.69 6.70
N ALA A 17 6.01 -4.48 6.90
CA ALA A 17 5.64 -3.98 8.23
C ALA A 17 4.64 -4.88 8.98
N ILE A 18 3.82 -5.65 8.27
CA ILE A 18 2.82 -6.55 8.86
C ILE A 18 2.97 -8.01 8.39
N GLY A 19 4.00 -8.34 7.63
CA GLY A 19 4.20 -9.68 7.06
C GLY A 19 3.02 -10.12 6.19
N ALA A 20 2.61 -9.28 5.24
CA ALA A 20 1.62 -9.62 4.22
C ALA A 20 2.30 -10.24 2.98
N ASP A 21 1.53 -10.89 2.11
CA ASP A 21 2.04 -11.46 0.85
C ASP A 21 2.48 -10.35 -0.12
N LEU A 22 1.78 -9.23 -0.12
CA LEU A 22 2.06 -8.06 -0.94
C LEU A 22 1.46 -6.78 -0.33
N GLY A 23 1.90 -5.64 -0.85
CA GLY A 23 1.33 -4.33 -0.54
C GLY A 23 0.49 -3.81 -1.69
N TYR A 24 -0.43 -2.90 -1.36
CA TYR A 24 -1.08 -2.04 -2.35
C TYR A 24 -1.24 -0.63 -1.80
N TYR A 25 -0.74 0.34 -2.55
CA TYR A 25 -0.87 1.76 -2.23
C TYR A 25 -1.33 2.51 -3.46
N ASN A 26 -2.53 3.10 -3.39
CA ASN A 26 -3.11 3.77 -4.54
C ASN A 26 -2.25 4.95 -5.01
N ARG A 27 -1.89 5.00 -6.30
CA ARG A 27 -0.94 6.00 -6.84
C ARG A 27 -1.40 7.44 -6.61
N THR A 28 -2.71 7.67 -6.63
CA THR A 28 -3.33 8.98 -6.37
C THR A 28 -3.14 9.46 -4.92
N GLY A 29 -2.89 8.52 -4.00
CA GLY A 29 -2.55 8.77 -2.60
C GLY A 29 -1.10 9.24 -2.40
N ILE A 30 -0.22 9.06 -3.38
CA ILE A 30 1.15 9.60 -3.35
C ILE A 30 1.09 11.06 -3.83
N ARG A 31 1.34 12.00 -2.93
CA ARG A 31 1.06 13.43 -3.20
C ARG A 31 2.24 14.24 -3.68
N ASP A 32 3.44 13.77 -3.40
CA ASP A 32 4.69 14.42 -3.80
C ASP A 32 5.63 13.44 -4.52
N VAL A 33 6.76 13.94 -5.00
CA VAL A 33 7.90 13.16 -5.50
C VAL A 33 9.08 13.33 -4.55
N LEU A 34 10.03 12.40 -4.58
CA LEU A 34 11.27 12.55 -3.83
C LEU A 34 12.43 12.84 -4.78
N SER A 35 13.11 13.97 -4.60
CA SER A 35 14.36 14.26 -5.30
C SER A 35 15.48 13.35 -4.82
N GLU A 36 16.55 13.24 -5.62
CA GLU A 36 17.77 12.55 -5.17
C GLU A 36 18.39 13.28 -3.96
N GLY A 37 19.04 12.50 -3.10
CA GLY A 37 19.66 12.97 -1.86
C GLY A 37 18.92 12.53 -0.60
N ASP A 38 19.18 13.24 0.50
CA ASP A 38 18.67 12.87 1.82
C ASP A 38 17.14 12.99 1.90
N VAL A 39 16.50 11.92 2.36
CA VAL A 39 15.06 11.87 2.59
C VAL A 39 14.76 12.35 4.00
N THR A 40 14.04 13.46 4.12
CA THR A 40 13.63 14.01 5.42
C THR A 40 12.23 13.56 5.81
N ALA A 41 11.94 13.53 7.12
CA ALA A 41 10.57 13.23 7.59
C ALA A 41 9.55 14.20 6.96
N ARG A 42 9.87 15.49 6.83
CA ARG A 42 8.99 16.49 6.20
C ARG A 42 8.59 16.11 4.77
N MET A 43 9.51 15.55 4.00
CA MET A 43 9.20 15.07 2.65
C MET A 43 8.19 13.91 2.69
N ILE A 44 8.30 13.00 3.65
CA ILE A 44 7.32 11.92 3.83
C ILE A 44 5.95 12.47 4.25
N TRP A 45 5.90 13.51 5.09
CA TRP A 45 4.65 14.20 5.44
C TRP A 45 3.96 14.84 4.21
N ASN A 46 4.74 15.41 3.28
CA ASN A 46 4.19 15.94 2.03
C ASN A 46 3.72 14.82 1.10
N LEU A 47 4.44 13.70 1.08
CA LEU A 47 4.18 12.55 0.23
C LEU A 47 2.92 11.78 0.67
N GLU A 48 2.73 11.59 1.98
CA GLU A 48 1.59 10.90 2.62
C GLU A 48 0.92 11.78 3.68
N PRO A 49 0.06 12.74 3.26
CA PRO A 49 -0.48 13.75 4.17
C PRO A 49 -1.79 13.33 4.86
N PHE A 50 -2.39 12.20 4.51
CA PHE A 50 -3.79 11.90 4.84
C PHE A 50 -3.99 11.36 6.25
N GLY A 51 -2.93 10.81 6.86
CA GLY A 51 -3.06 10.19 8.19
C GLY A 51 -3.86 8.89 8.14
N ASN A 52 -3.80 8.18 7.01
CA ASN A 52 -4.37 6.85 6.93
C ASN A 52 -3.57 5.87 7.80
N THR A 53 -4.25 4.86 8.31
CA THR A 53 -3.65 3.76 9.08
C THR A 53 -3.36 2.56 8.18
N LEU A 54 -2.40 1.72 8.58
CA LEU A 54 -2.08 0.47 7.92
C LEU A 54 -3.12 -0.61 8.28
N VAL A 55 -3.65 -1.27 7.27
CA VAL A 55 -4.66 -2.32 7.38
C VAL A 55 -4.18 -3.58 6.68
N LYS A 56 -4.39 -4.74 7.32
CA LYS A 56 -4.24 -6.05 6.68
C LYS A 56 -5.59 -6.51 6.13
N LEU A 57 -5.68 -6.74 4.83
CA LEU A 57 -6.81 -7.41 4.20
C LEU A 57 -6.50 -8.89 3.98
N THR A 58 -7.51 -9.75 4.08
CA THR A 58 -7.46 -11.13 3.57
C THR A 58 -8.57 -11.32 2.54
N LEU A 59 -8.20 -11.62 1.29
CA LEU A 59 -9.10 -11.67 0.14
C LEU A 59 -8.68 -12.75 -0.86
N SER A 60 -9.58 -13.12 -1.79
CA SER A 60 -9.24 -14.01 -2.89
C SER A 60 -8.34 -13.30 -3.92
N GLY A 61 -7.59 -14.05 -4.71
CA GLY A 61 -6.82 -13.51 -5.83
C GLY A 61 -7.71 -12.83 -6.86
N ALA A 62 -8.92 -13.36 -7.09
CA ALA A 62 -9.92 -12.73 -7.96
C ALA A 62 -10.34 -11.33 -7.45
N ASP A 63 -10.65 -11.19 -6.16
CA ASP A 63 -11.00 -9.89 -5.56
C ASP A 63 -9.80 -8.93 -5.56
N LEU A 64 -8.60 -9.46 -5.32
CA LEU A 64 -7.36 -8.69 -5.41
C LEU A 64 -7.16 -8.14 -6.83
N LEU A 65 -7.38 -8.93 -7.88
CA LEU A 65 -7.30 -8.46 -9.26
C LEU A 65 -8.28 -7.33 -9.55
N ILE A 66 -9.50 -7.38 -9.01
CA ILE A 66 -10.49 -6.29 -9.11
C ILE A 66 -9.99 -5.02 -8.40
N LEU A 67 -9.35 -5.17 -7.24
CA LEU A 67 -8.78 -4.05 -6.51
C LEU A 67 -7.60 -3.41 -7.27
N LEU A 68 -6.71 -4.24 -7.82
CA LEU A 68 -5.57 -3.78 -8.62
C LEU A 68 -6.01 -3.12 -9.94
N SER A 69 -7.17 -3.49 -10.49
CA SER A 69 -7.72 -2.89 -11.72
C SER A 69 -8.31 -1.49 -11.52
N GLN A 70 -8.38 -0.99 -10.28
CA GLN A 70 -8.82 0.39 -10.00
C GLN A 70 -7.76 1.44 -10.32
N GLU A 71 -6.52 1.02 -10.58
CA GLU A 71 -5.46 1.92 -11.02
C GLU A 71 -5.68 2.42 -12.46
N PRO A 72 -5.25 3.65 -12.79
CA PRO A 72 -5.36 4.19 -14.16
C PRO A 72 -4.59 3.36 -15.22
N THR A 73 -3.64 2.55 -14.77
CA THR A 73 -2.80 1.68 -15.59
C THR A 73 -2.69 0.33 -14.91
N LEU A 74 -2.51 -0.76 -15.67
CA LEU A 74 -2.31 -2.10 -15.12
C LEU A 74 -1.28 -2.09 -13.97
N HIS A 75 -1.69 -2.59 -12.81
CA HIS A 75 -0.82 -2.70 -11.65
C HIS A 75 0.31 -3.69 -11.91
N HIS A 76 1.52 -3.40 -11.45
CA HIS A 76 2.71 -4.21 -11.74
C HIS A 76 2.62 -5.64 -11.16
N ALA A 77 1.90 -5.81 -10.03
CA ALA A 77 1.69 -7.11 -9.42
C ALA A 77 0.62 -7.98 -10.12
N ALA A 78 -0.22 -7.42 -11.00
CA ALA A 78 -1.43 -8.08 -11.50
C ALA A 78 -1.14 -9.43 -12.20
N ASN A 79 -0.06 -9.51 -12.99
CA ASN A 79 0.29 -10.72 -13.74
C ASN A 79 0.77 -11.88 -12.84
N ALA A 80 1.13 -11.60 -11.59
CA ALA A 80 1.62 -12.60 -10.64
C ALA A 80 0.52 -13.14 -9.72
N ILE A 81 -0.71 -12.63 -9.81
CA ILE A 81 -1.81 -13.02 -8.94
C ILE A 81 -2.50 -14.27 -9.50
N ASP A 82 -2.41 -15.36 -8.74
CA ASP A 82 -3.27 -16.54 -8.93
C ASP A 82 -4.69 -16.26 -8.40
N PRO A 83 -5.75 -16.27 -9.24
CA PRO A 83 -7.11 -15.95 -8.82
C PRO A 83 -7.69 -16.92 -7.79
N GLU A 84 -7.21 -18.16 -7.74
CA GLU A 84 -7.74 -19.22 -6.87
C GLU A 84 -7.09 -19.23 -5.48
N ARG A 85 -5.99 -18.49 -5.30
CA ARG A 85 -5.28 -18.38 -4.02
C ARG A 85 -5.85 -17.25 -3.16
N ARG A 86 -5.85 -17.42 -1.83
CA ARG A 86 -6.07 -16.30 -0.88
C ARG A 86 -4.76 -15.58 -0.57
N TYR A 87 -4.84 -14.26 -0.44
CA TYR A 87 -3.72 -13.39 -0.12
C TYR A 87 -3.98 -12.57 1.14
N GLN A 88 -2.91 -12.29 1.88
CA GLN A 88 -2.84 -11.19 2.82
C GLN A 88 -2.28 -9.97 2.10
N LEU A 89 -3.03 -8.87 2.11
CA LEU A 89 -2.66 -7.61 1.46
C LEU A 89 -2.47 -6.52 2.51
N ALA A 90 -1.33 -5.83 2.48
CA ALA A 90 -1.10 -4.62 3.27
C ALA A 90 -1.58 -3.39 2.49
N THR A 91 -2.47 -2.58 3.06
CA THR A 91 -2.96 -1.35 2.41
C THR A 91 -3.33 -0.28 3.43
N ASN A 92 -3.78 0.89 2.97
CA ASN A 92 -4.22 1.97 3.84
C ASN A 92 -5.72 1.87 4.18
N SER A 93 -6.14 2.50 5.28
CA SER A 93 -7.52 2.43 5.77
C SER A 93 -8.56 3.02 4.82
N PHE A 94 -8.17 3.96 3.96
CA PHE A 94 -9.03 4.47 2.91
C PHE A 94 -9.38 3.36 1.89
N ILE A 95 -8.39 2.65 1.36
CA ILE A 95 -8.60 1.53 0.43
C ILE A 95 -9.32 0.37 1.11
N ALA A 96 -8.93 0.03 2.35
CA ALA A 96 -9.59 -1.03 3.10
C ALA A 96 -11.09 -0.78 3.32
N SER A 97 -11.47 0.47 3.59
CA SER A 97 -12.87 0.87 3.72
C SER A 97 -13.64 0.66 2.41
N HIS A 98 -13.07 1.07 1.27
CA HIS A 98 -13.68 0.85 -0.05
C HIS A 98 -13.78 -0.64 -0.41
N ALA A 99 -12.74 -1.42 -0.11
CA ALA A 99 -12.76 -2.87 -0.32
C ALA A 99 -13.84 -3.54 0.54
N THR A 100 -14.00 -3.11 1.79
CA THR A 100 -15.06 -3.63 2.68
C THR A 100 -16.45 -3.31 2.14
N LEU A 101 -16.64 -2.09 1.62
CA LEU A 101 -17.90 -1.70 0.98
C LEU A 101 -18.18 -2.49 -0.32
N ALA A 102 -17.15 -2.80 -1.10
CA ALA A 102 -17.29 -3.49 -2.38
C ALA A 102 -17.50 -5.00 -2.22
N PHE A 103 -16.80 -5.64 -1.29
CA PHE A 103 -16.72 -7.09 -1.18
C PHE A 103 -17.46 -7.65 0.05
N GLY A 104 -17.81 -6.82 1.03
CA GLY A 104 -18.51 -7.24 2.24
C GLY A 104 -17.81 -8.40 2.94
N ASP A 105 -18.57 -9.46 3.21
CA ASP A 105 -18.12 -10.65 3.96
C ASP A 105 -17.12 -11.54 3.19
N ALA A 106 -16.85 -11.27 1.91
CA ALA A 106 -15.86 -12.04 1.14
C ALA A 106 -14.41 -11.78 1.63
N ILE A 107 -14.19 -10.63 2.29
CA ILE A 107 -12.89 -10.22 2.79
C ILE A 107 -12.90 -10.03 4.31
N THR A 108 -11.72 -10.01 4.92
CA THR A 108 -11.54 -9.55 6.30
C THR A 108 -10.55 -8.40 6.33
N ALA A 109 -10.84 -7.36 7.13
CA ALA A 109 -9.95 -6.22 7.34
C ALA A 109 -9.56 -6.10 8.82
N VAL A 110 -8.26 -6.00 9.08
CA VAL A 110 -7.70 -5.77 10.42
C VAL A 110 -6.85 -4.51 10.40
N ASP A 111 -7.37 -3.44 11.00
CA ASP A 111 -6.65 -2.17 11.15
C ASP A 111 -5.63 -2.28 12.30
N THR A 112 -4.39 -1.87 12.03
CA THR A 112 -3.31 -1.86 13.02
C THR A 112 -3.37 -0.65 13.96
N GLY A 113 -4.08 0.41 13.55
CA GLY A 113 -4.07 1.73 14.19
C GLY A 113 -2.77 2.53 13.99
N ILE A 114 -1.77 1.97 13.29
CA ILE A 114 -0.48 2.62 13.04
C ILE A 114 -0.59 3.45 11.77
N LEU A 115 -0.12 4.69 11.82
CA LEU A 115 -0.12 5.58 10.67
C LEU A 115 0.84 5.09 9.58
N VAL A 116 0.38 5.08 8.33
CA VAL A 116 1.21 4.73 7.17
C VAL A 116 2.47 5.57 7.14
N ARG A 117 2.36 6.89 7.30
CA ARG A 117 3.54 7.79 7.35
C ARG A 117 4.58 7.39 8.40
N ASP A 118 4.16 6.88 9.56
CA ASP A 118 5.10 6.53 10.63
C ASP A 118 5.88 5.27 10.25
N ILE A 119 5.20 4.29 9.63
CA ILE A 119 5.83 3.09 9.07
C ILE A 119 6.83 3.47 7.98
N LEU A 120 6.45 4.35 7.05
CA LEU A 120 7.35 4.84 5.99
C LEU A 120 8.59 5.52 6.59
N ILE A 121 8.42 6.44 7.53
CA ILE A 121 9.54 7.14 8.18
C ILE A 121 10.47 6.15 8.89
N GLN A 122 9.91 5.20 9.65
CA GLN A 122 10.70 4.22 10.39
C GLN A 122 11.50 3.31 9.45
N GLN A 123 10.88 2.77 8.40
CA GLN A 123 11.53 1.87 7.46
C GLN A 123 12.58 2.58 6.60
N ILE A 124 12.27 3.77 6.08
CA ILE A 124 13.22 4.57 5.31
C ILE A 124 14.41 4.98 6.19
N LYS A 125 14.19 5.32 7.47
CA LYS A 125 15.28 5.61 8.40
C LYS A 125 16.15 4.38 8.69
N ALA A 126 15.56 3.19 8.74
CA ALA A 126 16.27 1.96 9.06
C ALA A 126 17.05 1.39 7.86
N LYS A 127 16.53 1.52 6.64
CA LYS A 127 17.03 0.80 5.44
C LYS A 127 17.39 1.69 4.26
N GLY A 128 17.06 2.98 4.32
CA GLY A 128 17.08 3.89 3.18
C GLY A 128 15.87 3.72 2.26
N LEU A 129 15.80 4.54 1.21
CA LEU A 129 14.91 4.33 0.08
C LEU A 129 15.63 3.37 -0.88
N GLN A 130 15.14 2.13 -1.03
CA GLN A 130 15.70 1.15 -1.97
C GLN A 130 14.83 1.04 -3.21
#